data_AF-A0A2P6AQ85-F1
#
_entry.id   AF-A0A2P6AQ85-F1
#
_cell.length_a   1.000
_cell.length_b   1.000
_cell.length_c   1.000
_cell.angle_alpha   90.00
_cell.angle_beta   90.00
_cell.angle_gamma   90.00
#
_symmetry.space_group_name_H-M   'P 1'
#
loop_
_entity.id
_entity.type
_entity.pdbx_description
1 polymer ?
#
loop_
_entity_poly.entity_id
_entity_poly.type
_entity_poly.pdbx_seq_one_letter_code
_entity_poly.pdbx_strand_id
1 'polypeptide(L)'
;MESDVSSAAPVRQYCHRTGVHCGSSAIRDLLEYHGLEMTEAFCFGLGAGLGITYVEIPDSATPFIVHVRSMGFEEKVFHTLGVPFAWSSYPDKGAATNDLHQALRDGVPALLLTDIYHLPYFGSKTHFPGHAIVAWQL
;
A
#
# COMPACT_ATOMS: atom_id res chain seq x y z
N MET A 1 -43.12 9.87 19.30
CA MET A 1 -41.77 10.09 19.87
C MET A 1 -40.89 8.99 19.33
N GLU A 2 -40.46 9.14 18.08
CA GLU A 2 -39.50 8.26 17.44
C GLU A 2 -38.32 9.16 17.08
N SER A 3 -37.25 9.05 17.86
CA SER A 3 -35.99 9.72 17.58
C SER A 3 -35.26 8.94 16.51
N ASP A 4 -35.20 9.52 15.32
CA ASP A 4 -34.37 9.10 14.20
C ASP A 4 -32.89 9.15 14.62
N VAL A 5 -32.32 8.00 14.96
CA VAL A 5 -30.87 7.85 15.16
C VAL A 5 -30.25 7.77 13.78
N SER A 6 -29.93 8.94 13.23
CA SER A 6 -29.03 9.05 12.09
C SER A 6 -27.71 8.38 12.45
N SER A 7 -27.52 7.16 11.95
CA SER A 7 -26.23 6.46 11.96
C SER A 7 -25.29 7.22 11.02
N ALA A 8 -24.68 8.28 11.53
CA ALA A 8 -23.52 8.87 10.87
C ALA A 8 -22.49 7.75 10.67
N ALA A 9 -22.09 7.50 9.41
CA ALA A 9 -20.99 6.61 9.12
C ALA A 9 -19.78 7.02 9.98
N PRO A 10 -19.08 6.08 10.62
CA PRO A 10 -17.96 6.42 11.49
C PRO A 10 -16.97 7.31 10.72
N VAL A 11 -16.53 8.39 11.36
CA VAL A 11 -15.48 9.25 10.82
C VAL A 11 -14.28 8.36 10.52
N ARG A 12 -13.95 8.19 9.24
CA ARG A 12 -12.81 7.36 8.82
C ARG A 12 -11.52 8.06 9.22
N GLN A 13 -10.99 7.70 10.37
CA GLN A 13 -9.78 8.29 10.93
C GLN A 13 -8.55 7.65 10.30
N TYR A 14 -7.52 8.46 10.04
CA TYR A 14 -6.22 7.95 9.60
C TYR A 14 -5.64 7.04 10.69
N CYS A 15 -5.36 5.79 10.33
CA CYS A 15 -5.02 4.72 11.27
C CYS A 15 -3.57 4.24 11.12
N HIS A 16 -2.64 5.15 10.78
CA HIS A 16 -1.25 4.78 10.60
C HIS A 16 -0.58 4.37 11.92
N ARG A 17 0.06 3.20 11.91
CA ARG A 17 0.91 2.72 13.00
C ARG A 17 2.27 2.30 12.44
N THR A 18 3.35 2.48 13.20
CA THR A 18 4.66 1.95 12.81
C THR A 18 4.57 0.42 12.66
N GLY A 19 5.26 -0.12 11.67
CA GLY A 19 5.37 -1.56 11.46
C GLY A 19 6.74 -1.93 10.86
N VAL A 20 6.93 -3.22 10.61
CA VAL A 20 8.25 -3.78 10.24
C VAL A 20 8.40 -3.99 8.74
N HIS A 21 7.29 -4.18 8.03
CA HIS A 21 7.28 -4.47 6.61
C HIS A 21 6.28 -3.54 5.91
N CYS A 22 6.81 -2.68 5.02
CA CYS A 22 6.05 -1.58 4.40
C CYS A 22 4.73 -2.01 3.76
N GLY A 23 4.71 -3.12 3.01
CA GLY A 23 3.50 -3.62 2.36
C GLY A 23 2.43 -4.09 3.34
N SER A 24 2.80 -4.89 4.35
CA SER A 24 1.83 -5.37 5.35
C SER A 24 1.36 -4.27 6.29
N SER A 25 2.23 -3.30 6.60
CA SER A 25 1.87 -2.11 7.37
C SER A 25 0.85 -1.26 6.60
N ALA A 26 1.10 -0.98 5.33
CA ALA A 26 0.21 -0.19 4.48
C ALA A 26 -1.15 -0.88 4.27
N ILE A 27 -1.16 -2.20 4.03
CA ILE A 27 -2.40 -2.96 3.89
C ILE A 27 -3.18 -3.01 5.19
N ARG A 28 -2.52 -3.22 6.34
CA ARG A 28 -3.18 -3.18 7.65
C ARG A 28 -3.91 -1.86 7.84
N ASP A 29 -3.23 -0.74 7.55
CA ASP A 29 -3.84 0.59 7.68
C ASP A 29 -5.03 0.75 6.71
N LEU A 30 -4.91 0.29 5.46
CA LEU A 30 -6.00 0.36 4.50
C LEU A 30 -7.22 -0.48 4.94
N LEU A 31 -7.00 -1.70 5.42
CA LEU A 31 -8.08 -2.57 5.91
C LEU A 31 -8.76 -1.97 7.15
N GLU A 32 -7.97 -1.44 8.09
CA GLU A 32 -8.49 -0.78 9.30
C GLU A 32 -9.30 0.47 8.95
N TYR A 33 -8.85 1.27 7.99
CA TYR A 33 -9.61 2.42 7.45
C TYR A 33 -10.98 1.99 6.88
N HIS A 34 -11.07 0.78 6.34
CA HIS A 34 -12.32 0.18 5.85
C HIS A 34 -13.08 -0.64 6.91
N GLY A 35 -12.69 -0.56 8.19
CA GLY A 35 -13.38 -1.21 9.30
C GLY A 35 -12.99 -2.68 9.54
N LEU A 36 -11.93 -3.16 8.87
CA LEU A 36 -11.39 -4.51 9.04
C LEU A 36 -10.09 -4.45 9.85
N GLU A 37 -10.22 -4.56 11.17
CA GLU A 37 -9.06 -4.60 12.06
C GLU A 37 -8.32 -5.93 11.95
N MET A 38 -7.04 -5.85 11.55
CA MET A 38 -6.13 -6.98 11.49
C MET A 38 -4.77 -6.59 12.07
N THR A 39 -3.98 -7.58 12.49
CA THR A 39 -2.58 -7.32 12.86
C THR A 39 -1.72 -7.26 11.60
N GLU A 40 -0.57 -6.57 11.66
CA GLU A 40 0.41 -6.57 10.57
C GLU A 40 0.83 -8.01 10.21
N ALA A 41 1.06 -8.87 11.22
CA ALA A 41 1.43 -10.26 11.03
C ALA A 41 0.33 -11.07 10.28
N PHE A 42 -0.94 -10.80 10.57
CA PHE A 42 -2.05 -11.43 9.86
C PHE A 42 -2.08 -11.02 8.39
N CYS A 43 -1.94 -9.71 8.11
CA CYS A 43 -1.83 -9.20 6.74
C CYS A 43 -0.62 -9.81 6.00
N PHE A 44 0.51 -9.95 6.70
CA PHE A 44 1.71 -10.60 6.15
C PHE A 44 1.45 -12.08 5.79
N GLY A 45 0.69 -12.79 6.62
CA GLY A 45 0.28 -14.18 6.38
C GLY A 45 -0.65 -14.32 5.16
N LEU A 46 -1.65 -13.44 5.02
CA LEU A 46 -2.61 -13.48 3.90
C LEU A 46 -1.92 -13.39 2.53
N GLY A 47 -0.82 -12.64 2.43
CA GLY A 47 -0.08 -12.51 1.19
C GLY A 47 0.96 -13.61 0.94
N ALA A 48 1.03 -14.63 1.80
CA ALA A 48 2.11 -15.60 1.84
C ALA A 48 3.50 -14.93 1.93
N GLY A 49 3.61 -13.89 2.76
CA GLY A 49 4.73 -12.93 2.71
C GLY A 49 6.11 -13.51 2.96
N LEU A 50 6.23 -14.62 3.69
CA LEU A 50 7.53 -15.26 3.93
C LEU A 50 8.06 -15.87 2.64
N GLY A 51 9.19 -15.37 2.16
CA GLY A 51 9.86 -15.90 0.99
C GLY A 51 11.15 -15.17 0.69
N ILE A 52 11.95 -15.73 -0.20
CA ILE A 52 13.10 -15.06 -0.80
C ILE A 52 12.94 -15.15 -2.32
N THR A 53 13.03 -14.01 -2.98
CA THR A 53 13.04 -13.93 -4.43
C THR A 53 14.35 -13.33 -4.88
N TYR A 54 15.04 -14.03 -5.76
CA TYR A 54 16.19 -13.50 -6.48
C TYR A 54 15.78 -13.24 -7.92
N VAL A 55 15.96 -11.99 -8.36
CA VAL A 55 15.66 -11.58 -9.74
C VAL A 55 16.94 -11.02 -10.35
N GLU A 56 17.27 -11.52 -11.53
CA GLU A 56 18.30 -10.98 -12.39
C GLU A 56 17.65 -10.23 -13.55
N ILE A 57 18.05 -8.98 -13.77
CA ILE A 57 17.54 -8.11 -14.82
C ILE A 57 18.73 -7.68 -15.68
N PRO A 58 19.00 -8.39 -16.79
CA PRO A 58 20.07 -8.02 -17.71
C PRO A 58 19.93 -6.57 -18.18
N ASP A 59 21.05 -5.88 -18.36
CA ASP A 59 21.14 -4.51 -18.88
C ASP A 59 20.39 -3.44 -18.07
N SER A 60 20.08 -3.71 -16.79
CA SER A 60 19.47 -2.75 -15.85
C SER A 60 20.51 -2.03 -14.99
N ALA A 61 20.20 -0.80 -14.56
CA ALA A 61 20.96 -0.09 -13.54
C ALA A 61 21.00 -0.83 -12.19
N THR A 62 20.01 -1.71 -11.95
CA THR A 62 19.93 -2.62 -10.80
C THR A 62 19.83 -4.05 -11.33
N PRO A 63 20.97 -4.70 -11.63
CA PRO A 63 20.98 -6.00 -12.32
C PRO A 63 20.54 -7.17 -11.43
N PHE A 64 20.57 -7.00 -10.11
CA PHE A 64 20.17 -8.04 -9.16
C PHE A 64 19.29 -7.45 -8.07
N ILE A 65 18.21 -8.15 -7.75
CA ILE A 65 17.33 -7.83 -6.64
C ILE A 65 17.17 -9.08 -5.76
N VAL A 66 17.51 -8.94 -4.48
CA VAL A 66 17.15 -9.92 -3.45
C VAL A 66 15.98 -9.35 -2.68
N HIS A 67 14.80 -9.90 -2.92
CA HIS A 67 13.57 -9.50 -2.27
C HIS A 67 13.27 -10.49 -1.14
N VAL A 68 13.32 -10.04 0.11
CA VAL A 68 13.13 -10.87 1.32
C VAL A 68 11.66 -11.08 1.69
N ARG A 69 10.82 -11.23 0.66
CA ARG A 69 9.41 -11.61 0.75
C ARG A 69 8.94 -12.25 -0.55
N SER A 70 7.74 -12.81 -0.54
CA SER A 70 7.12 -13.35 -1.75
C SER A 70 6.79 -12.27 -2.79
N MET A 71 7.02 -12.56 -4.07
CA MET A 71 6.51 -11.75 -5.18
C MET A 71 4.98 -11.71 -5.19
N GLY A 72 4.43 -10.57 -5.63
CA GLY A 72 3.00 -10.33 -5.76
C GLY A 72 2.25 -10.38 -4.44
N PHE A 73 2.89 -9.99 -3.33
CA PHE A 73 2.29 -10.14 -2.01
C PHE A 73 1.06 -9.27 -1.82
N GLU A 74 1.05 -8.02 -2.31
CA GLU A 74 -0.14 -7.16 -2.22
C GLU A 74 -1.31 -7.79 -2.97
N GLU A 75 -1.12 -8.25 -4.21
CA GLU A 75 -2.16 -8.94 -4.98
C GLU A 75 -2.69 -10.18 -4.27
N LYS A 76 -1.80 -10.98 -3.65
CA LYS A 76 -2.19 -12.19 -2.90
C LYS A 76 -3.03 -11.88 -1.68
N VAL A 77 -2.74 -10.80 -0.94
CA VAL A 77 -3.56 -10.41 0.21
C VAL A 77 -4.99 -10.15 -0.24
N PHE A 78 -5.18 -9.29 -1.25
CA PHE A 78 -6.52 -8.94 -1.72
C PHE A 78 -7.23 -10.11 -2.40
N HIS A 79 -6.50 -10.93 -3.17
CA HIS A 79 -7.04 -12.18 -3.72
C HIS A 79 -7.57 -13.10 -2.62
N THR A 80 -6.81 -13.29 -1.54
CA THR A 80 -7.20 -14.14 -0.41
C THR A 80 -8.43 -13.60 0.32
N LEU A 81 -8.58 -12.28 0.39
CA LEU A 81 -9.76 -11.61 0.93
C LEU A 81 -10.96 -11.59 -0.02
N GLY A 82 -10.81 -12.05 -1.27
CA GLY A 82 -11.86 -11.96 -2.29
C GLY A 82 -12.13 -10.53 -2.76
N VAL A 83 -11.17 -9.62 -2.59
CA VAL A 83 -11.26 -8.21 -2.97
C VAL A 83 -10.56 -8.01 -4.31
N PRO A 84 -11.21 -7.42 -5.34
CA PRO A 84 -10.54 -7.06 -6.59
C PRO A 84 -9.41 -6.07 -6.35
N PHE A 85 -8.24 -6.35 -6.91
CA PHE A 85 -7.06 -5.49 -6.80
C PHE A 85 -6.26 -5.50 -8.10
N ALA A 86 -5.76 -4.33 -8.49
CA ALA A 86 -4.84 -4.17 -9.59
C ALA A 86 -3.98 -2.93 -9.37
N TRP A 87 -2.71 -2.99 -9.77
CA TRP A 87 -1.88 -1.81 -9.88
C TRP A 87 -2.24 -1.01 -11.13
N SER A 88 -2.42 0.29 -10.96
CA SER A 88 -2.54 1.22 -12.08
C SER A 88 -1.16 1.71 -12.51
N SER A 89 -0.92 1.72 -13.82
CA SER A 89 0.28 2.31 -14.45
C SER A 89 -0.15 3.43 -15.38
N TYR A 90 0.64 4.50 -15.43
CA TYR A 90 0.29 5.72 -16.17
C TYR A 90 1.39 6.08 -17.17
N PRO A 91 1.04 6.73 -18.29
CA PRO A 91 2.02 7.12 -19.32
C PRO A 91 2.99 8.20 -18.84
N ASP A 92 2.59 9.02 -17.86
CA ASP A 92 3.39 10.10 -17.31
C ASP A 92 3.02 10.42 -15.85
N LYS A 93 3.88 11.22 -15.21
CA LYS A 93 3.73 11.65 -13.81
C LYS A 93 2.48 12.49 -13.58
N GLY A 94 2.09 13.32 -14.55
CA GLY A 94 0.93 14.19 -14.43
C GLY A 94 -0.37 13.39 -14.39
N ALA A 95 -0.50 12.38 -15.27
CA ALA A 95 -1.63 11.46 -15.27
C ALA A 95 -1.75 10.70 -13.93
N ALA A 96 -0.65 10.13 -13.43
CA ALA A 96 -0.63 9.44 -12.13
C ALA A 96 -1.01 10.39 -10.97
N THR A 97 -0.48 11.61 -10.98
CA THR A 97 -0.74 12.62 -9.95
C THR A 97 -2.21 13.05 -9.94
N ASN A 98 -2.79 13.26 -11.12
CA ASN A 98 -4.19 13.65 -11.25
C ASN A 98 -5.13 12.57 -10.71
N ASP A 99 -4.86 11.30 -11.02
CA ASP A 99 -5.69 10.18 -10.54
C ASP A 99 -5.57 9.99 -9.04
N LEU A 100 -4.35 10.03 -8.50
CA LEU A 100 -4.11 10.05 -7.05
C LEU A 100 -4.88 11.20 -6.38
N HIS A 101 -4.71 12.43 -6.88
CA HIS A 101 -5.38 13.59 -6.32
C HIS A 101 -6.91 13.48 -6.38
N GLN A 102 -7.45 12.84 -7.43
CA GLN A 102 -8.88 12.59 -7.53
C GLN A 102 -9.36 11.63 -6.45
N ALA A 103 -8.72 10.47 -6.31
CA ALA A 103 -9.04 9.50 -5.26
C ALA A 103 -9.00 10.12 -3.85
N LEU A 104 -7.96 10.91 -3.56
CA LEU A 104 -7.81 11.57 -2.26
C LEU A 104 -8.88 12.64 -2.00
N ARG A 105 -9.30 13.40 -3.03
CA ARG A 105 -10.43 14.35 -2.90
C ARG A 105 -11.76 13.64 -2.64
N ASP A 106 -11.93 12.43 -3.18
CA ASP A 106 -13.12 11.60 -2.99
C ASP A 106 -13.10 10.85 -1.64
N GLY A 107 -12.08 11.09 -0.81
CA GLY A 107 -11.93 10.44 0.50
C GLY A 107 -11.55 8.96 0.40
N VAL A 108 -10.86 8.57 -0.67
CA VAL A 108 -10.36 7.21 -0.89
C VAL A 108 -8.84 7.22 -0.72
N PRO A 109 -8.30 6.58 0.35
CA PRO A 109 -6.86 6.45 0.52
C PRO A 109 -6.27 5.55 -0.57
N ALA A 110 -5.05 5.87 -1.00
CA ALA A 110 -4.37 5.16 -2.08
C ALA A 110 -3.15 4.39 -1.55
N LEU A 111 -3.10 3.10 -1.86
CA LEU A 111 -1.88 2.29 -1.72
C LEU A 111 -0.95 2.60 -2.89
N LEU A 112 0.29 3.00 -2.59
CA LEU A 112 1.27 3.42 -3.59
C LEU A 112 2.57 2.65 -3.43
N LEU A 113 3.23 2.34 -4.55
CA LEU A 113 4.64 1.97 -4.59
C LEU A 113 5.47 3.21 -4.97
N THR A 114 6.51 3.49 -4.19
CA THR A 114 7.37 4.66 -4.37
C THR A 114 8.85 4.31 -4.21
N ASP A 115 9.70 5.24 -4.65
CA ASP A 115 11.15 5.14 -4.52
C ASP A 115 11.64 5.81 -3.23
N ILE A 116 12.31 5.03 -2.37
CA ILE A 116 12.88 5.52 -1.11
C ILE A 116 13.87 6.66 -1.31
N TYR A 117 14.50 6.76 -2.48
CA TYR A 117 15.37 7.87 -2.84
C TYR A 117 14.66 9.23 -2.72
N HIS A 118 13.36 9.27 -3.02
CA HIS A 118 12.56 10.50 -3.00
C HIS A 118 11.90 10.78 -1.65
N LEU A 119 12.05 9.89 -0.65
CA LEU A 119 11.40 10.02 0.65
C LEU A 119 12.34 10.68 1.67
N PRO A 120 12.07 11.93 2.11
CA PRO A 120 12.99 12.67 2.98
C PRO A 120 13.27 11.98 4.31
N TYR A 121 12.30 11.22 4.83
CA TYR A 121 12.41 10.49 6.09
C TYR A 121 13.22 9.19 6.01
N PHE A 122 13.52 8.69 4.79
CA PHE A 122 14.40 7.54 4.61
C PHE A 122 15.88 7.95 4.65
N GLY A 123 16.21 9.13 4.13
CA GLY A 123 17.59 9.64 4.10
C GLY A 123 18.56 8.79 3.25
N SER A 124 18.05 7.97 2.32
CA SER A 124 18.85 7.08 1.49
C SER A 124 19.15 7.69 0.12
N LYS A 125 20.32 7.36 -0.44
CA LYS A 125 20.68 7.66 -1.85
C LYS A 125 20.43 6.47 -2.78
N THR A 126 19.86 5.37 -2.26
CA THR A 126 19.55 4.17 -3.03
C THR A 126 18.22 4.33 -3.75
N HIS A 127 18.21 4.06 -5.05
CA HIS A 127 16.97 3.91 -5.82
C HIS A 127 16.35 2.54 -5.56
N PHE A 128 15.17 2.53 -4.96
CA PHE A 128 14.36 1.33 -4.74
C PHE A 128 12.87 1.68 -4.85
N PRO A 129 12.26 1.53 -6.04
CA PRO A 129 10.86 1.91 -6.32
C PRO A 129 9.81 0.92 -5.78
N GLY A 130 10.18 0.04 -4.85
CA GLY A 130 9.33 -1.02 -4.29
C GLY A 130 8.83 -0.75 -2.87
N HIS A 131 8.87 0.50 -2.40
CA HIS A 131 8.43 0.83 -1.05
C HIS A 131 6.94 1.18 -1.02
N ALA A 132 6.15 0.44 -0.23
CA ALA A 132 4.72 0.66 -0.13
C ALA A 132 4.37 1.72 0.93
N ILE A 133 3.49 2.66 0.57
CA ILE A 133 2.94 3.68 1.47
C ILE A 133 1.43 3.84 1.24
N VAL A 134 0.74 4.47 2.18
CA VAL A 134 -0.64 4.94 2.00
C VAL A 134 -0.66 6.45 1.93
N ALA A 135 -1.25 7.00 0.87
CA ALA A 135 -1.61 8.40 0.80
C ALA A 135 -3.04 8.58 1.31
N TRP A 136 -3.23 9.51 2.24
CA TRP A 136 -4.48 9.66 2.99
C TRP A 136 -5.32 10.85 2.54
N GLN A 137 -4.65 11.95 2.18
CA GLN A 137 -5.26 13.22 1.78
C GLN A 137 -4.26 14.05 0.97
N LEU A 138 -4.74 15.13 0.36
CA LEU A 138 -3.92 16.16 -0.30
C LEU A 138 -3.12 17.02 0.69
#